data_AF-A0A0D8JSV5-F1
#
_entry.id   AF-A0A0D8JSV5-F1
#
_cell.length_a   1.000
_cell.length_b   1.000
_cell.length_c   1.000
_cell.angle_alpha   90.00
_cell.angle_beta   90.00
_cell.angle_gamma   90.00
#
_symmetry.space_group_name_H-M   'P 1'
#
loop_
_entity.id
_entity.type
_entity.pdbx_description
1 polymer ?
#
loop_
_entity_poly.entity_id
_entity_poly.type
_entity_poly.pdbx_seq_one_letter_code
_entity_poly.pdbx_strand_id
1 'polypeptide(L)'
;MTSPRPSTVLIEQISRNLANTRASFGPNSPQYRAVLDVLRECIAEAESSRSTEMVAPESSRSVARTIDAEIQVDQLRVLLERELKIVEQ
;
A
#
# COMPACT_ATOMS: atom_id res chain seq x y z
N MET A 1 13.28 4.36 23.24
CA MET A 1 12.65 5.05 22.10
C MET A 1 12.91 4.22 20.86
N THR A 2 11.93 3.44 20.42
CA THR A 2 12.04 2.64 19.19
C THR A 2 11.73 3.55 18.01
N SER A 3 12.71 3.82 17.14
CA SER A 3 12.44 4.49 15.87
C SER A 3 11.36 3.72 15.11
N PRO A 4 10.35 4.40 14.53
CA PRO A 4 9.35 3.72 13.72
C PRO A 4 10.06 2.96 12.61
N ARG A 5 9.63 1.72 12.36
CA ARG A 5 10.17 0.99 11.22
C ARG A 5 9.90 1.83 9.96
N PRO A 6 10.86 1.94 9.04
CA PRO A 6 10.69 2.72 7.81
C PRO A 6 9.45 2.26 7.02
N SER A 7 9.03 1.01 7.19
CA SER A 7 7.81 0.47 6.61
C SER A 7 6.52 1.10 7.11
N THR A 8 6.45 1.48 8.39
CA THR A 8 5.28 2.16 8.99
C THR A 8 5.16 3.59 8.47
N VAL A 9 6.30 4.26 8.23
CA VAL A 9 6.34 5.65 7.74
C VAL A 9 5.74 5.77 6.34
N LEU A 10 6.00 4.80 5.45
CA LEU A 10 5.48 4.81 4.09
C LEU A 10 3.94 4.68 4.06
N ILE A 11 3.39 3.75 4.83
CA ILE A 11 1.93 3.54 4.91
C ILE A 11 1.22 4.78 5.46
N GLU A 12 1.79 5.40 6.51
CA GLU A 12 1.26 6.65 7.07
C GLU A 12 1.30 7.80 6.06
N GLN A 13 2.35 7.90 5.25
CA GLN A 13 2.47 8.92 4.20
C GLN A 13 1.42 8.72 3.09
N ILE A 14 1.23 7.47 2.63
CA ILE A 14 0.22 7.14 1.63
C ILE A 14 -1.18 7.45 2.17
N SER A 15 -1.48 7.01 3.41
CA SER A 15 -2.75 7.31 4.08
C SER A 15 -3.03 8.81 4.16
N ARG A 16 -2.03 9.61 4.53
CA ARG A 16 -2.16 11.07 4.62
C ARG A 16 -2.39 11.70 3.24
N ASN A 17 -1.69 11.22 2.21
CA ASN A 17 -1.87 11.71 0.86
C ASN A 17 -3.29 11.44 0.33
N LEU A 18 -3.83 10.24 0.58
CA LEU A 18 -5.21 9.90 0.22
C LEU A 18 -6.22 10.78 0.96
N ALA A 19 -6.04 10.97 2.27
CA ALA A 19 -6.91 11.85 3.05
C ALA A 19 -6.89 13.29 2.51
N ASN A 20 -5.72 13.81 2.15
CA ASN A 20 -5.56 15.15 1.59
C ASN A 20 -6.21 15.25 0.20
N THR A 21 -5.95 14.29 -0.69
CA THR A 21 -6.54 14.25 -2.03
C THR A 21 -8.07 14.18 -1.95
N ARG A 22 -8.60 13.33 -1.07
CA ARG A 22 -10.03 13.25 -0.79
C ARG A 22 -10.59 14.59 -0.30
N ALA A 23 -9.90 15.24 0.64
CA ALA A 23 -10.33 16.53 1.16
C ALA A 23 -10.31 17.64 0.11
N SER A 24 -9.36 17.61 -0.83
CA SER A 24 -9.22 18.62 -1.89
C SER A 24 -10.22 18.44 -3.02
N PHE A 25 -10.47 17.22 -3.47
CA PHE A 25 -11.28 16.96 -4.67
C PHE A 25 -12.66 16.36 -4.37
N GLY A 26 -12.82 15.72 -3.21
CA GLY A 26 -14.04 15.01 -2.81
C GLY A 26 -14.00 13.52 -3.19
N PRO A 27 -14.78 12.68 -2.48
CA PRO A 27 -14.75 11.21 -2.63
C PRO A 27 -15.25 10.71 -3.99
N ASN A 28 -16.12 11.47 -4.67
CA ASN A 28 -16.66 11.09 -5.97
C ASN A 28 -15.93 11.75 -7.15
N SER A 29 -14.83 12.45 -6.89
CA SER A 29 -14.07 13.12 -7.94
C SER A 29 -13.29 12.14 -8.82
N PRO A 30 -13.15 12.42 -10.12
CA PRO A 30 -12.32 11.61 -11.00
C PRO A 30 -10.85 11.63 -10.59
N GLN A 31 -10.37 12.73 -9.99
CA GLN A 31 -8.99 12.85 -9.50
C GLN A 31 -8.74 11.88 -8.34
N TYR A 32 -9.64 11.83 -7.36
CA TYR A 32 -9.49 10.93 -6.23
C TYR A 32 -9.64 9.46 -6.65
N ARG A 33 -10.56 9.15 -7.57
CA ARG A 33 -10.68 7.80 -8.15
C ARG A 33 -9.40 7.36 -8.87
N ALA A 34 -8.81 8.23 -9.69
CA ALA A 34 -7.55 7.93 -10.37
C ALA A 34 -6.41 7.62 -9.38
N VAL A 35 -6.35 8.30 -8.23
CA VAL A 35 -5.36 7.97 -7.19
C VAL A 35 -5.62 6.59 -6.57
N LEU A 36 -6.88 6.21 -6.35
CA LEU A 36 -7.22 4.86 -5.87
C LEU A 36 -6.86 3.78 -6.90
N ASP A 37 -7.08 4.05 -8.19
CA ASP A 37 -6.71 3.14 -9.28
C ASP A 37 -5.19 2.94 -9.36
N VAL A 38 -4.40 4.02 -9.27
CA VAL A 38 -2.93 3.93 -9.23
C VAL A 38 -2.47 3.13 -8.00
N LEU A 39 -3.06 3.37 -6.83
CA LEU A 39 -2.72 2.59 -5.62
C LEU A 39 -3.03 1.11 -5.82
N ARG A 40 -4.16 0.78 -6.44
CA ARG A 40 -4.55 -0.60 -6.78
C ARG A 40 -3.55 -1.25 -7.75
N GLU A 41 -3.11 -0.54 -8.78
CA GLU A 41 -2.10 -1.01 -9.73
C GLU A 41 -0.76 -1.29 -9.02
N CYS A 42 -0.29 -0.37 -8.17
CA CYS A 42 0.94 -0.57 -7.40
C CYS A 42 0.88 -1.80 -6.48
N ILE A 43 -0.27 -2.05 -5.84
CA ILE A 43 -0.48 -3.26 -5.03
C ILE A 43 -0.37 -4.52 -5.91
N ALA A 44 -1.03 -4.52 -7.08
CA ALA A 44 -1.01 -5.66 -7.99
C ALA A 44 0.40 -5.93 -8.56
N GLU A 45 1.17 -4.89 -8.87
CA GLU A 45 2.57 -5.01 -9.32
C GLU A 45 3.47 -5.59 -8.23
N ALA A 46 3.27 -5.19 -6.97
CA ALA A 46 4.01 -5.72 -5.83
C ALA A 46 3.71 -7.21 -5.59
N GLU A 47 2.44 -7.62 -5.75
CA GLU A 47 2.01 -9.03 -5.67
C GLU A 47 2.54 -9.87 -6.84
N SER A 48 2.59 -9.29 -8.05
CA SER A 48 3.10 -9.96 -9.26
C SER A 48 4.62 -10.19 -9.20
N SER A 49 5.38 -9.16 -8.81
CA SER A 49 6.85 -9.22 -8.69
C SER A 49 7.31 -10.32 -7.71
N ARG A 50 6.47 -10.63 -6.72
CA ARG A 50 6.67 -11.70 -5.74
C ARG A 50 6.56 -13.11 -6.33
N SER A 51 5.80 -13.31 -7.41
CA SER A 51 5.66 -14.62 -8.06
C SER A 51 6.90 -15.02 -8.87
N THR A 52 7.74 -14.05 -9.24
CA THR A 52 8.95 -14.29 -10.06
C THR A 52 10.20 -14.56 -9.22
N GLU A 53 10.23 -14.15 -7.95
CA GLU A 53 11.43 -14.22 -7.08
C GLU A 53 11.57 -15.54 -6.30
N MET A 54 10.67 -16.51 -6.47
CA MET A 54 10.63 -17.78 -5.73
C MET A 54 11.76 -18.80 -6.01
N VAL A 55 12.85 -18.44 -6.72
CA VAL A 55 13.86 -19.41 -7.21
C VAL A 55 15.21 -19.37 -6.46
N ALA A 56 15.45 -18.47 -5.48
CA ALA A 56 16.73 -18.44 -4.76
C ALA A 56 16.57 -18.54 -3.23
N PRO A 57 17.05 -19.62 -2.58
CA PRO A 57 16.91 -19.79 -1.14
C PRO A 57 18.15 -19.24 -0.42
N GLU A 58 18.24 -17.94 -0.12
CA GLU A 58 19.41 -17.43 0.62
C GLU A 58 19.09 -16.47 1.76
N SER A 59 19.50 -16.90 2.97
CA SER A 59 19.68 -16.15 4.22
C SER A 59 18.43 -15.66 4.98
N SER A 60 18.45 -15.84 6.31
CA SER A 60 17.44 -15.35 7.26
C SER A 60 17.15 -13.84 7.20
N ARG A 61 18.08 -13.05 6.63
CA ARG A 61 17.91 -11.61 6.37
C ARG A 61 16.98 -11.32 5.17
N SER A 62 16.82 -12.27 4.25
CA SER A 62 15.89 -12.18 3.13
C SER A 62 14.47 -12.49 3.61
N VAL A 63 14.29 -13.51 4.46
CA VAL A 63 12.99 -13.87 5.06
C VAL A 63 12.36 -12.70 5.82
N ALA A 64 13.13 -11.97 6.65
CA ALA A 64 12.61 -10.82 7.37
C ALA A 64 12.14 -9.67 6.44
N ARG A 65 12.86 -9.43 5.34
CA ARG A 65 12.48 -8.43 4.33
C ARG A 65 11.24 -8.85 3.55
N THR A 66 11.13 -10.13 3.21
CA THR A 66 9.94 -10.69 2.57
C THR A 66 8.70 -10.55 3.47
N ILE A 67 8.83 -10.84 4.77
CA ILE A 67 7.74 -10.68 5.76
C ILE A 67 7.35 -9.19 5.91
N ASP A 68 8.31 -8.27 6.04
CA ASP A 68 8.00 -6.84 6.13
C ASP A 68 7.29 -6.33 4.86
N ALA A 69 7.67 -6.82 3.67
CA ALA A 69 6.99 -6.48 2.41
C ALA A 69 5.56 -7.05 2.33
N GLU A 70 5.32 -8.28 2.80
CA GLU A 70 3.95 -8.84 2.92
C GLU A 70 3.06 -7.98 3.79
N ILE A 71 3.55 -7.64 4.98
CA ILE A 71 2.82 -6.81 5.94
C ILE A 71 2.48 -5.46 5.32
N GLN A 72 3.38 -4.87 4.53
CA GLN A 72 3.12 -3.63 3.81
C GLN A 72 2.02 -3.77 2.75
N VAL A 73 2.08 -4.81 1.92
CA VAL A 73 1.06 -5.03 0.88
C VAL A 73 -0.32 -5.25 1.50
N ASP A 74 -0.42 -6.07 2.56
CA ASP A 74 -1.69 -6.27 3.29
C ASP A 74 -2.20 -4.96 3.91
N GLN A 75 -1.31 -4.15 4.50
CA GLN A 75 -1.69 -2.84 5.05
C GLN A 75 -2.19 -1.89 3.96
N LEU A 76 -1.58 -1.87 2.77
CA LEU A 76 -2.04 -1.09 1.64
C LEU A 76 -3.40 -1.57 1.12
N ARG A 77 -3.64 -2.90 1.08
CA ARG A 77 -4.93 -3.47 0.68
C ARG A 77 -6.05 -3.04 1.63
N VAL A 78 -5.84 -3.20 2.95
CA VAL A 78 -6.83 -2.77 3.95
C VAL A 78 -7.15 -1.27 3.84
N LEU A 79 -6.13 -0.46 3.55
CA LEU A 79 -6.28 0.97 3.37
C LEU A 79 -7.04 1.30 2.07
N LEU A 80 -6.74 0.64 0.96
CA LEU A 80 -7.49 0.79 -0.30
C LEU A 80 -8.97 0.39 -0.13
N GLU A 81 -9.25 -0.74 0.52
CA GLU A 81 -10.63 -1.19 0.78
C GLU A 81 -11.43 -0.19 1.62
N ARG A 82 -10.79 0.43 2.62
CA ARG A 82 -11.44 1.47 3.44
C ARG A 82 -11.81 2.68 2.60
N GLU A 83 -10.92 3.12 1.71
CA GLU A 83 -11.15 4.29 0.88
C GLU A 83 -12.19 4.00 -0.22
N LEU A 84 -12.20 2.81 -0.82
CA LEU A 84 -13.24 2.39 -1.77
C LEU A 84 -14.64 2.38 -1.15
N LYS A 85 -14.79 1.89 0.09
CA LYS A 85 -16.07 1.94 0.83
C LYS A 85 -16.59 3.36 1.06
N ILE A 86 -15.74 4.38 0.99
CA ILE A 86 -16.12 5.80 1.13
C ILE A 86 -16.61 6.36 -0.22
N VAL A 87 -16.09 5.85 -1.33
CA VAL A 87 -16.52 6.24 -2.68
C VAL A 87 -17.83 5.56 -3.09
N GLU A 88 -18.13 4.38 -2.54
CA GLU A 88 -19.34 3.62 -2.82
C GLU A 88 -20.58 4.06 -2.00
N GLN A 89 -20.42 5.04 -1.10
CA GLN A 89 -21.50 5.65 -0.30
C GLN A 89 -22.04 6.93 -0.95
#